data_AF-A0A843LHK8-F1
#
_entry.id   AF-A0A843LHK8-F1
#
_cell.length_a   1.000
_cell.length_b   1.000
_cell.length_c   1.000
_cell.angle_alpha   90.00
_cell.angle_beta   90.00
_cell.angle_gamma   90.00
#
_symmetry.space_group_name_H-M   'P 1'
#
loop_
_entity.id
_entity.type
_entity.pdbx_description
1 polymer ?
#
loop_
_entity_poly.entity_id
_entity_poly.type
_entity_poly.pdbx_seq_one_letter_code
_entity_poly.pdbx_strand_id
1 'polypeptide(L)'
;EMIIKQIFQDLVLGPAVEDLKAFANPDEAVFILAIKMKKTSGVIKFGDVANFTYDKNNNVTKIFIENENYLPNILKLLWRRYSRDELYQPTRYNIDLDGNQMELEDLVVDDPHSNLQRRIYDAIFRILPEGFKIIKDVSVGDIVAVIATDELIKDDWIDKANDYIAELNRGL
;
A
#
# COMPACT_ATOMS: atom_id res chain seq x y z
N GLU A 1 15.68 -15.52 -12.27
CA GLU A 1 14.80 -16.06 -11.21
C GLU A 1 15.33 -15.93 -9.77
N MET A 2 16.60 -16.26 -9.47
CA MET A 2 17.10 -16.24 -8.08
C MET A 2 16.93 -14.90 -7.36
N ILE A 3 17.18 -13.77 -8.06
CA ILE A 3 17.10 -12.42 -7.46
C ILE A 3 15.67 -12.04 -7.07
N ILE A 4 14.68 -12.30 -7.94
CA ILE A 4 13.26 -11.99 -7.68
C ILE A 4 12.77 -12.78 -6.47
N LYS A 5 13.05 -14.09 -6.44
CA LYS A 5 12.65 -14.97 -5.33
C LYS A 5 13.28 -14.52 -4.00
N GLN A 6 14.56 -14.15 -4.01
CA GLN A 6 15.26 -13.66 -2.83
C GLN A 6 14.65 -12.34 -2.31
N ILE A 7 14.44 -11.35 -3.18
CA ILE A 7 13.84 -10.07 -2.78
C ILE A 7 12.42 -10.28 -2.23
N PHE A 8 11.63 -11.18 -2.81
CA PHE A 8 10.29 -11.47 -2.32
C PHE A 8 10.30 -12.19 -0.97
N GLN A 9 11.31 -13.01 -0.69
CA GLN A 9 11.51 -13.61 0.63
C GLN A 9 11.92 -12.56 1.66
N ASP A 10 12.90 -11.72 1.33
CA ASP A 10 13.39 -10.65 2.22
C ASP A 10 12.27 -9.66 2.58
N LEU A 11 11.39 -9.34 1.62
CA LEU A 11 10.25 -8.45 1.83
C LEU A 11 8.99 -9.17 2.29
N VAL A 12 8.99 -10.50 2.45
CA VAL A 12 7.83 -11.32 2.85
C VAL A 12 6.60 -11.02 1.97
N LEU A 13 6.81 -11.05 0.65
CA LEU A 13 5.79 -10.74 -0.36
C LEU A 13 5.18 -11.97 -1.03
N GLY A 14 5.83 -13.13 -0.91
CA GLY A 14 5.37 -14.38 -1.54
C GLY A 14 3.88 -14.68 -1.33
N PRO A 15 3.33 -14.59 -0.09
CA PRO A 15 1.91 -14.85 0.15
C PRO A 15 0.95 -13.83 -0.49
N ALA A 16 1.43 -12.62 -0.80
CA ALA A 16 0.64 -11.49 -1.28
C ALA A 16 0.71 -11.28 -2.80
N VAL A 17 1.58 -12.01 -3.49
CA VAL A 17 1.66 -12.06 -4.95
C VAL A 17 0.84 -13.25 -5.45
N GLU A 18 -0.02 -13.00 -6.43
CA GLU A 18 -0.82 -14.03 -7.11
C GLU A 18 -0.01 -14.66 -8.24
N ASP A 19 0.56 -13.82 -9.10
CA ASP A 19 1.38 -14.24 -10.24
C ASP A 19 2.30 -13.09 -10.70
N LEU A 20 3.32 -13.39 -11.52
CA LEU A 20 4.22 -12.40 -12.10
C LEU A 20 4.70 -12.79 -13.50
N LYS A 21 4.93 -11.78 -14.33
CA LYS A 21 5.56 -11.91 -15.65
C LYS A 21 6.76 -10.98 -15.72
N ALA A 22 7.87 -11.48 -16.24
CA ALA A 22 9.10 -10.72 -16.40
C ALA A 22 9.67 -10.93 -17.80
N PHE A 23 10.17 -9.84 -18.39
CA PHE A 23 10.89 -9.84 -19.64
C PHE A 23 12.17 -9.03 -19.49
N ALA A 24 13.27 -9.56 -19.99
CA ALA A 24 14.53 -8.85 -20.05
C ALA A 24 15.15 -9.11 -21.43
N ASN A 25 15.51 -8.04 -22.13
CA ASN A 25 16.27 -8.11 -23.37
C ASN A 25 17.50 -7.21 -23.25
N PRO A 26 18.70 -7.79 -23.04
CA PRO A 26 19.94 -7.02 -22.94
C PRO A 26 20.33 -6.31 -24.24
N ASP A 27 20.00 -6.86 -25.41
CA ASP A 27 20.37 -6.27 -26.70
C ASP A 27 19.61 -4.96 -26.97
N GLU A 28 18.41 -4.85 -26.39
CA GLU A 28 17.55 -3.67 -26.45
C GLU A 28 17.56 -2.85 -25.15
N ALA A 29 18.37 -3.27 -24.16
CA ALA A 29 18.46 -2.68 -22.84
C ALA A 29 17.09 -2.39 -22.19
N VAL A 30 16.18 -3.37 -22.22
CA VAL A 30 14.83 -3.25 -21.65
C VAL A 30 14.53 -4.35 -20.64
N PHE A 31 13.86 -3.96 -19.56
CA PHE A 31 13.35 -4.84 -18.52
C PHE A 31 11.89 -4.49 -18.23
N ILE A 32 11.00 -5.47 -18.29
CA ILE A 32 9.58 -5.32 -18.01
C ILE A 32 9.23 -6.29 -16.89
N LEU A 33 8.55 -5.81 -15.86
CA LEU A 33 8.08 -6.62 -14.75
C LEU A 33 6.64 -6.24 -14.44
N ALA A 34 5.76 -7.23 -14.50
CA ALA A 34 4.36 -7.12 -14.11
C ALA A 34 4.08 -8.12 -12.98
N ILE A 35 3.48 -7.63 -11.89
CA ILE A 35 3.19 -8.42 -10.69
C ILE A 35 1.71 -8.24 -10.37
N LYS A 36 0.97 -9.34 -10.34
CA LYS A 36 -0.41 -9.38 -9.87
C LYS A 36 -0.44 -9.59 -8.36
N MET A 37 -1.03 -8.65 -7.65
CA MET A 37 -1.24 -8.73 -6.21
C MET A 37 -2.50 -9.55 -5.91
N LYS A 38 -2.49 -10.27 -4.78
CA LYS A 38 -3.74 -10.81 -4.26
C LYS A 38 -4.66 -9.69 -3.82
N LYS A 39 -5.97 -9.95 -3.93
CA LYS A 39 -6.99 -9.08 -3.35
C LYS A 39 -6.77 -8.91 -1.85
N THR A 40 -6.80 -7.66 -1.40
CA THR A 40 -6.74 -7.29 0.01
C THR A 40 -8.15 -7.00 0.53
N SER A 41 -8.28 -6.88 1.85
CA SER A 41 -9.46 -6.23 2.43
C SER A 41 -9.56 -4.78 1.95
N GLY A 42 -10.78 -4.23 2.03
CA GLY A 42 -11.03 -2.83 1.71
C GLY A 42 -10.35 -1.87 2.68
N VAL A 43 -10.47 -0.58 2.36
CA VAL A 43 -10.03 0.51 3.23
C VAL A 43 -10.73 0.41 4.58
N ILE A 44 -9.95 0.56 5.65
CA ILE A 44 -10.42 0.52 7.04
C ILE A 44 -10.52 1.95 7.55
N LYS A 45 -11.73 2.37 7.87
CA LYS A 45 -12.00 3.65 8.51
C LYS A 45 -11.85 3.54 10.02
N PHE A 46 -11.71 4.67 10.71
CA PHE A 46 -11.56 4.70 12.15
C PHE A 46 -12.82 4.17 12.85
N GLY A 47 -14.01 4.52 12.37
CA GLY A 47 -15.27 4.01 12.90
C GLY A 47 -15.44 2.49 12.73
N ASP A 48 -14.70 1.84 11.81
CA ASP A 48 -14.77 0.38 11.64
C ASP A 48 -14.04 -0.39 12.76
N VAL A 49 -13.21 0.29 13.55
CA VAL A 49 -12.29 -0.32 14.52
C VAL A 49 -12.32 0.34 15.90
N ALA A 50 -13.17 1.35 16.08
CA ALA A 50 -13.33 2.08 17.32
C ALA A 50 -14.74 2.68 17.45
N ASN A 51 -15.24 2.74 18.69
CA ASN A 51 -16.49 3.40 19.03
C ASN A 51 -16.24 4.84 19.48
N PHE A 52 -17.03 5.77 18.97
CA PHE A 52 -16.99 7.17 19.33
C PHE A 52 -18.21 7.55 20.15
N THR A 53 -18.02 8.38 21.19
CA THR A 53 -19.10 8.92 21.99
C THR A 53 -18.79 10.34 22.38
N TYR A 54 -19.58 11.29 21.85
CA TYR A 54 -19.47 12.69 22.22
C TYR A 54 -20.28 13.01 23.48
N ASP A 55 -19.58 13.36 24.57
CA ASP A 55 -20.17 13.85 25.82
C ASP A 55 -20.35 15.36 25.76
N LYS A 56 -21.58 15.79 25.46
CA LYS A 56 -21.96 17.21 25.36
C LYS A 56 -21.77 17.99 26.67
N ASN A 57 -21.84 17.33 27.83
CA ASN A 57 -21.76 18.02 29.11
C ASN A 57 -20.33 18.44 29.43
N ASN A 58 -19.38 17.57 29.11
CA ASN A 58 -17.95 17.81 29.31
C ASN A 58 -17.27 18.37 28.07
N ASN A 59 -17.97 18.44 26.93
CA ASN A 59 -17.44 18.83 25.63
C ASN A 59 -16.21 18.00 25.24
N VAL A 60 -16.32 16.67 25.36
CA VAL A 60 -15.24 15.71 25.09
C VAL A 60 -15.78 14.57 24.24
N THR A 61 -15.06 14.19 23.18
CA THR A 61 -15.28 12.95 22.44
C THR A 61 -14.42 11.84 23.05
N LYS A 62 -15.08 10.78 23.50
CA LYS A 62 -14.46 9.55 24.00
C LYS A 62 -14.39 8.53 22.88
N ILE A 63 -13.22 7.94 22.69
CA ILE A 63 -12.95 6.96 21.65
C ILE A 63 -12.48 5.68 22.33
N PHE A 64 -13.21 4.59 22.13
CA PHE A 64 -12.83 3.26 22.59
C PHE A 64 -12.39 2.40 21.41
N ILE A 65 -11.13 1.99 21.40
CA ILE A 65 -10.53 1.20 20.32
C ILE A 65 -10.90 -0.27 20.54
N GLU A 66 -11.71 -0.81 19.63
CA GLU A 66 -12.20 -2.18 19.69
C GLU A 66 -11.20 -3.18 19.11
N ASN A 67 -10.47 -2.77 18.07
CA ASN A 67 -9.50 -3.63 17.40
C ASN A 67 -8.06 -3.13 17.59
N GLU A 68 -7.35 -3.78 18.52
CA GLU A 68 -5.98 -3.43 18.89
C GLU A 68 -4.98 -3.49 17.74
N ASN A 69 -5.22 -4.31 16.71
CA ASN A 69 -4.30 -4.43 15.57
C ASN A 69 -4.11 -3.08 14.83
N TYR A 70 -5.09 -2.18 14.94
CA TYR A 70 -5.06 -0.86 14.32
C TYR A 70 -4.62 0.26 15.27
N LEU A 71 -4.43 -0.03 16.56
CA LEU A 71 -4.02 0.95 17.57
C LEU A 71 -2.77 1.75 17.15
N PRO A 72 -1.68 1.15 16.61
CA PRO A 72 -0.52 1.92 16.16
C PRO A 72 -0.85 2.90 15.03
N ASN A 73 -1.69 2.49 14.07
CA ASN A 73 -2.11 3.33 12.95
C ASN A 73 -3.02 4.47 13.41
N ILE A 74 -3.95 4.18 14.32
CA ILE A 74 -4.83 5.16 14.97
C ILE A 74 -4.00 6.24 15.68
N LEU A 75 -3.07 5.83 16.55
CA LEU A 75 -2.23 6.77 17.29
C LEU A 75 -1.38 7.63 16.37
N LYS A 76 -0.79 7.02 15.33
CA LYS A 76 -0.04 7.76 14.30
C LYS A 76 -0.91 8.77 13.56
N LEU A 77 -2.18 8.43 13.28
CA LEU A 77 -3.13 9.33 12.63
C LEU A 77 -3.51 10.50 13.55
N LEU A 78 -3.74 10.23 14.84
CA LEU A 78 -4.08 11.25 15.82
C LEU A 78 -2.90 12.19 16.11
N TRP A 79 -1.69 11.68 16.33
CA TRP A 79 -0.49 12.50 16.56
C TRP A 79 -0.11 13.41 15.39
N ARG A 80 -0.59 13.13 14.17
CA ARG A 80 -0.40 14.02 13.02
C ARG A 80 -1.33 15.22 13.01
N ARG A 81 -2.45 15.13 13.74
CA ARG A 81 -3.53 16.11 13.76
C ARG A 81 -3.55 16.91 15.05
N TYR A 82 -3.22 16.25 16.16
CA TYR A 82 -3.30 16.78 17.50
C TYR A 82 -1.91 16.91 18.11
N SER A 83 -1.74 17.98 18.88
CA SER A 83 -0.58 18.17 19.73
C SER A 83 -0.61 17.15 20.87
N ARG A 84 0.55 16.92 21.50
CA ARG A 84 0.65 15.95 22.61
C ARG A 84 -0.27 16.29 23.79
N ASP A 85 -0.53 17.58 24.01
CA ASP A 85 -1.36 18.07 25.11
C ASP A 85 -2.87 17.95 24.84
N GLU A 86 -3.27 17.76 23.57
CA GLU A 86 -4.67 17.64 23.12
C GLU A 86 -5.15 16.18 23.09
N LEU A 87 -4.23 15.22 23.23
CA LEU A 87 -4.52 13.79 23.18
C LEU A 87 -4.39 13.17 24.59
N TYR A 88 -5.51 13.06 25.30
CA TYR A 88 -5.53 12.38 26.59
C TYR A 88 -5.82 10.88 26.41
N GLN A 89 -4.91 10.02 26.86
CA GLN A 89 -5.06 8.57 26.77
C GLN A 89 -5.16 7.96 28.18
N PRO A 90 -6.36 7.89 28.79
CA PRO A 90 -6.52 7.37 30.15
C PRO A 90 -6.16 5.89 30.26
N THR A 91 -6.39 5.10 29.21
CA THR A 91 -5.92 3.72 29.11
C THR A 91 -5.47 3.41 27.68
N ARG A 92 -4.80 2.27 27.47
CA ARG A 92 -4.31 1.86 26.15
C ARG A 92 -5.37 1.91 25.03
N TYR A 93 -6.63 1.63 25.36
CA TYR A 93 -7.74 1.55 24.40
C TYR A 93 -8.68 2.76 24.44
N ASN A 94 -8.52 3.67 25.41
CA ASN A 94 -9.39 4.83 25.56
C ASN A 94 -8.63 6.08 25.20
N ILE A 95 -9.21 6.92 24.37
CA ILE A 95 -8.70 8.23 23.99
C ILE A 95 -9.80 9.25 24.20
N ASP A 96 -9.48 10.32 24.90
CA ASP A 96 -10.35 11.47 25.08
C ASP A 96 -9.78 12.65 24.29
N LEU A 97 -10.64 13.30 23.52
CA LEU A 97 -10.31 14.49 22.73
C LEU A 97 -11.30 15.61 23.07
N ASP A 98 -10.81 16.83 23.17
CA ASP A 98 -11.65 17.99 23.41
C ASP A 98 -12.53 18.30 22.19
N GLY A 99 -13.77 18.72 22.47
CA GLY A 99 -14.77 19.07 21.48
C GLY A 99 -15.50 17.88 20.86
N ASN A 100 -16.31 18.18 19.84
CA ASN A 100 -17.01 17.18 19.03
C ASN A 100 -16.09 16.74 17.88
N GLN A 101 -15.58 15.52 17.96
CA GLN A 101 -14.63 14.92 17.01
C GLN A 101 -15.21 13.71 16.25
N MET A 102 -16.53 13.64 16.09
CA MET A 102 -17.21 12.51 15.45
C MET A 102 -16.84 12.35 13.97
N GLU A 103 -16.38 13.42 13.31
CA GLU A 103 -15.87 13.38 11.94
C GLU A 103 -14.62 12.50 11.76
N LEU A 104 -13.94 12.16 12.87
CA LEU A 104 -12.79 11.26 12.83
C LEU A 104 -13.17 9.83 12.43
N GLU A 105 -14.44 9.43 12.61
CA GLU A 105 -14.94 8.11 12.22
C GLU A 105 -14.66 7.79 10.75
N ASP A 106 -14.78 8.78 9.87
CA ASP A 106 -14.65 8.60 8.41
C ASP A 106 -13.20 8.52 7.93
N LEU A 107 -12.24 8.71 8.83
CA LEU A 107 -10.84 8.76 8.46
C LEU A 107 -10.27 7.39 8.17
N VAL A 108 -9.49 7.30 7.11
CA VAL A 108 -8.75 6.09 6.76
C VAL A 108 -7.64 5.85 7.77
N VAL A 109 -7.76 4.75 8.52
CA VAL A 109 -6.75 4.27 9.47
C VAL A 109 -5.80 3.30 8.77
N ASP A 110 -6.31 2.48 7.86
CA ASP A 110 -5.49 1.56 7.09
C ASP A 110 -6.01 1.39 5.66
N ASP A 111 -5.09 1.31 4.71
CA ASP A 111 -5.37 0.98 3.32
C ASP A 111 -4.48 -0.20 2.91
N PRO A 112 -4.94 -1.44 3.16
CA PRO A 112 -4.18 -2.65 2.87
C PRO A 112 -3.73 -2.76 1.42
N HIS A 113 -4.55 -2.28 0.48
CA HIS A 113 -4.24 -2.33 -0.94
C HIS A 113 -3.06 -1.40 -1.27
N SER A 114 -3.18 -0.13 -0.90
CA SER A 114 -2.11 0.86 -1.11
C SER A 114 -0.81 0.48 -0.39
N ASN A 115 -0.91 -0.11 0.81
CA ASN A 115 0.25 -0.58 1.56
C ASN A 115 0.96 -1.73 0.87
N LEU A 116 0.22 -2.71 0.34
CA LEU A 116 0.80 -3.80 -0.43
C LEU A 116 1.43 -3.28 -1.72
N GLN A 117 0.72 -2.42 -2.45
CA GLN A 117 1.20 -1.82 -3.70
C GLN A 117 2.55 -1.12 -3.50
N ARG A 118 2.71 -0.32 -2.43
CA ARG A 118 3.99 0.33 -2.07
C ARG A 118 5.13 -0.67 -1.84
N ARG A 119 4.85 -1.79 -1.19
CA ARG A 119 5.85 -2.84 -0.96
C ARG A 119 6.22 -3.58 -2.25
N ILE A 120 5.27 -3.75 -3.17
CA ILE A 120 5.55 -4.31 -4.50
C ILE A 120 6.44 -3.35 -5.30
N TYR A 121 6.17 -2.04 -5.29
CA TYR A 121 7.07 -1.07 -5.93
C TYR A 121 8.48 -1.13 -5.34
N ASP A 122 8.63 -1.16 -4.01
CA ASP A 122 9.94 -1.33 -3.36
C ASP A 122 10.66 -2.60 -3.84
N ALA A 123 9.94 -3.72 -3.97
CA ALA A 123 10.49 -4.94 -4.53
C ALA A 123 10.95 -4.76 -5.99
N ILE A 124 10.11 -4.16 -6.84
CA ILE A 124 10.42 -3.90 -8.25
C ILE A 124 11.70 -3.06 -8.34
N PHE A 125 11.79 -1.94 -7.62
CA PHE A 125 12.95 -1.05 -7.70
C PHE A 125 14.25 -1.71 -7.23
N ARG A 126 14.19 -2.72 -6.36
CA ARG A 126 15.37 -3.53 -5.98
C ARG A 126 15.73 -4.60 -7.02
N ILE A 127 14.76 -5.02 -7.85
CA ILE A 127 14.95 -5.99 -8.93
C ILE A 127 15.51 -5.32 -10.18
N LEU A 128 15.10 -4.08 -10.46
CA LEU A 128 15.48 -3.37 -11.67
C LEU A 128 17.00 -3.25 -11.80
N PRO A 129 17.56 -3.41 -13.01
CA PRO A 129 18.99 -3.18 -13.25
C PRO A 129 19.38 -1.74 -12.91
N GLU A 130 20.48 -1.55 -12.18
CA GLU A 130 20.91 -0.22 -11.71
C GLU A 130 21.16 0.81 -12.84
N GLY A 131 21.52 0.33 -14.03
CA GLY A 131 21.75 1.19 -15.20
C GLY A 131 20.46 1.77 -15.80
N PHE A 132 19.29 1.21 -15.49
CA PHE A 132 18.04 1.51 -16.16
C PHE A 132 17.34 2.67 -15.43
N LYS A 133 17.59 3.89 -15.91
CA LYS A 133 17.12 5.13 -15.28
C LYS A 133 15.77 5.60 -15.79
N ILE A 134 15.35 5.15 -16.95
CA ILE A 134 14.08 5.54 -17.57
C ILE A 134 13.06 4.48 -17.19
N ILE A 135 12.08 4.88 -16.38
CA ILE A 135 11.08 4.01 -15.80
C ILE A 135 9.69 4.51 -16.19
N LYS A 136 8.85 3.62 -16.71
CA LYS A 136 7.43 3.90 -16.99
C LYS A 136 6.55 2.93 -16.26
N ASP A 137 5.61 3.50 -15.52
CA ASP A 137 4.54 2.81 -14.84
C ASP A 137 3.34 2.65 -15.79
N VAL A 138 2.88 1.43 -15.97
CA VAL A 138 1.67 1.08 -16.73
C VAL A 138 0.71 0.22 -15.89
N SER A 139 0.79 0.33 -14.56
CA SER A 139 0.01 -0.43 -13.59
C SER A 139 -1.49 -0.19 -13.75
N VAL A 140 -2.29 -1.25 -13.53
CA VAL A 140 -3.75 -1.21 -13.63
C VAL A 140 -4.35 -2.08 -12.52
N GLY A 141 -5.21 -1.49 -11.69
CA GLY A 141 -5.91 -2.21 -10.63
C GLY A 141 -4.95 -2.88 -9.64
N ASP A 142 -5.06 -4.21 -9.52
CA ASP A 142 -4.22 -5.04 -8.66
C ASP A 142 -2.91 -5.52 -9.32
N ILE A 143 -2.61 -5.04 -10.53
CA ILE A 143 -1.38 -5.36 -11.25
C ILE A 143 -0.45 -4.15 -11.25
N VAL A 144 0.73 -4.32 -10.66
CA VAL A 144 1.82 -3.35 -10.74
C VAL A 144 2.73 -3.74 -11.90
N ALA A 145 2.85 -2.87 -12.90
CA ALA A 145 3.61 -3.14 -14.12
C ALA A 145 4.55 -1.98 -14.46
N VAL A 146 5.83 -2.30 -14.59
CA VAL A 146 6.90 -1.32 -14.80
C VAL A 146 7.78 -1.74 -15.97
N ILE A 147 8.07 -0.77 -16.83
CA ILE A 147 9.07 -0.85 -17.90
C ILE A 147 10.28 -0.03 -17.45
N ALA A 148 11.47 -0.61 -17.49
CA ALA A 148 12.72 0.05 -17.17
C ALA A 148 13.71 -0.13 -18.31
N THR A 149 14.45 0.92 -18.63
CA THR A 149 15.47 0.93 -19.71
C THR A 149 16.46 2.07 -19.45
N ASP A 150 17.60 2.07 -20.15
CA ASP A 150 18.50 3.23 -20.27
C ASP A 150 18.30 4.00 -21.60
N GLU A 151 17.41 3.54 -22.47
CA GLU A 151 17.02 4.17 -23.74
C GLU A 151 15.63 4.83 -23.69
N LEU A 152 15.21 5.45 -24.80
CA LEU A 152 13.83 5.92 -24.96
C LEU A 152 12.88 4.72 -25.05
N ILE A 153 11.75 4.82 -24.35
CA ILE A 153 10.72 3.77 -24.34
C ILE A 153 10.05 3.67 -25.70
N LYS A 154 10.05 2.46 -26.26
CA LYS A 154 9.40 2.09 -27.53
C LYS A 154 7.96 1.62 -27.30
N ASP A 155 7.10 1.83 -28.29
CA ASP A 155 5.69 1.42 -28.24
C ASP A 155 5.53 -0.10 -28.09
N ASP A 156 6.34 -0.90 -28.81
CA ASP A 156 6.33 -2.37 -28.71
C ASP A 156 6.59 -2.87 -27.28
N TRP A 157 7.35 -2.13 -26.45
CA TRP A 157 7.59 -2.48 -25.05
C TRP A 157 6.37 -2.17 -24.17
N ILE A 158 5.62 -1.12 -24.51
CA ILE A 158 4.36 -0.78 -23.85
C ILE A 158 3.32 -1.85 -24.18
N ASP A 159 3.22 -2.24 -25.45
CA ASP A 159 2.31 -3.30 -25.90
C ASP A 159 2.62 -4.62 -25.19
N LYS A 160 3.90 -4.98 -25.10
CA LYS A 160 4.32 -6.17 -24.35
C LYS A 160 3.95 -6.12 -22.87
N ALA A 161 4.09 -4.97 -22.22
CA ALA A 161 3.68 -4.82 -20.82
C ALA A 161 2.14 -4.95 -20.66
N ASN A 162 1.39 -4.40 -21.60
CA ASN A 162 -0.07 -4.54 -21.65
C ASN A 162 -0.53 -5.99 -21.89
N ASP A 163 0.19 -6.73 -22.74
CA ASP A 163 -0.06 -8.16 -22.95
C ASP A 163 0.13 -8.94 -21.65
N TYR A 164 1.19 -8.65 -20.87
CA TYR A 164 1.37 -9.26 -19.55
C TYR A 164 0.27 -8.91 -18.56
N ILE A 165 -0.20 -7.66 -18.55
CA ILE A 165 -1.35 -7.27 -17.73
C ILE A 165 -2.60 -8.08 -18.13
N ALA A 166 -2.82 -8.28 -19.44
CA ALA A 166 -3.96 -9.05 -19.94
C ALA A 166 -3.85 -10.55 -19.60
N GLU A 167 -2.66 -11.13 -19.72
CA GLU A 167 -2.37 -12.52 -19.33
C GLU A 167 -2.61 -12.74 -17.84
N LEU A 168 -2.03 -11.89 -16.99
CA LEU A 168 -2.18 -11.95 -15.53
C LEU A 168 -3.65 -11.82 -15.10
N ASN A 169 -4.43 -10.96 -15.78
CA ASN A 169 -5.87 -10.84 -15.53
C ASN A 169 -6.64 -12.12 -15.89
N ARG A 170 -6.21 -12.83 -16.93
CA ARG A 170 -6.82 -14.11 -17.37
C ARG A 170 -6.33 -15.31 -16.55
N GLY A 171 -5.25 -15.17 -15.79
CA GLY A 171 -4.59 -16.26 -15.07
C GLY A 171 -3.82 -17.20 -16.01
N LEU A 172 -3.18 -16.63 -17.04
CA LEU A 172 -2.41 -17.33 -18.09
C LEU A 172 -0.91 -17.04 -17.97
#